data_AF-A0A9D6LAI0-F1
#
_entry.id   AF-A0A9D6LAI0-F1
#
_cell.length_a   1.000
_cell.length_b   1.000
_cell.length_c   1.000
_cell.angle_alpha   90.00
_cell.angle_beta   90.00
_cell.angle_gamma   90.00
#
_symmetry.space_group_name_H-M   'P 1'
#
loop_
_entity.id
_entity.type
_entity.pdbx_description
1 polymer ?
#
loop_
_entity_poly.entity_id
_entity_poly.type
_entity_poly.pdbx_seq_one_letter_code
_entity_poly.pdbx_strand_id
1 'polypeptide(L)'
;MTTTTFKLPRQVEADPARRDAIARALTRDQRPLWQEGRMKIAHVSYTAELERALKIAIGAHQVERGLEGIETLLNAEQKGIQAVHEKKGTEPGPARISRLLILPDGCGERFYRTCETVLYRHQDRVLGLRLIDLAFEQLAEKLFKPDALVKALLISDKDAVANVLLALVAAQPSS
;
A
#
# COMPACT_ATOMS: atom_id res chain seq x y z
N MET A 1 -7.07 -8.21 19.00
CA MET A 1 -7.65 -8.61 17.70
C MET A 1 -8.49 -7.45 17.19
N THR A 2 -8.01 -6.71 16.20
CA THR A 2 -8.80 -5.69 15.51
C THR A 2 -8.88 -6.08 14.04
N THR A 3 -9.81 -6.99 13.73
CA THR A 3 -10.27 -7.24 12.36
C THR A 3 -11.23 -6.12 11.99
N THR A 4 -10.69 -4.95 11.66
CA THR A 4 -11.44 -3.99 10.86
C THR A 4 -11.49 -4.57 9.45
N THR A 5 -12.64 -5.11 9.05
CA THR A 5 -12.84 -5.67 7.70
C THR A 5 -12.93 -4.51 6.71
N PHE A 6 -11.77 -4.03 6.24
CA PHE A 6 -11.71 -3.01 5.20
C PHE A 6 -12.15 -3.62 3.86
N LYS A 7 -12.82 -2.82 3.01
CA LYS A 7 -13.12 -3.23 1.63
C LYS A 7 -11.92 -2.93 0.72
N LEU A 8 -11.64 -3.81 -0.22
CA LEU A 8 -10.66 -3.58 -1.28
C LEU A 8 -11.22 -2.57 -2.32
N PRO A 9 -10.40 -2.06 -3.27
CA PRO A 9 -10.91 -1.24 -4.36
C PRO A 9 -12.09 -1.90 -5.09
N ARG A 10 -13.04 -1.10 -5.59
CA ARG A 10 -14.29 -1.62 -6.20
C ARG A 10 -14.03 -2.58 -7.35
N GLN A 11 -13.00 -2.32 -8.16
CA GLN A 11 -12.62 -3.18 -9.28
C GLN A 11 -12.18 -4.58 -8.81
N VAL A 12 -11.58 -4.69 -7.62
CA VAL A 12 -11.21 -5.97 -7.02
C VAL A 12 -12.44 -6.64 -6.41
N GLU A 13 -13.26 -5.90 -5.67
CA GLU A 13 -14.47 -6.42 -5.03
C GLU A 13 -15.54 -6.91 -6.02
N ALA A 14 -15.53 -6.42 -7.25
CA ALA A 14 -16.47 -6.81 -8.29
C ALA A 14 -16.31 -8.27 -8.75
N ASP A 15 -15.14 -8.87 -8.52
CA ASP A 15 -14.83 -10.27 -8.85
C ASP A 15 -14.45 -11.02 -7.56
N PRO A 16 -15.35 -11.83 -6.99
CA PRO A 16 -15.09 -12.57 -5.76
C PRO A 16 -13.85 -13.46 -5.82
N ALA A 17 -13.57 -14.09 -6.97
CA ALA A 17 -12.43 -14.98 -7.12
C ALA A 17 -11.11 -14.20 -7.03
N ARG A 18 -11.04 -13.04 -7.69
CA ARG A 18 -9.87 -12.14 -7.60
C ARG A 18 -9.72 -11.55 -6.21
N ARG A 19 -10.82 -11.10 -5.59
CA ARG A 19 -10.83 -10.60 -4.21
C ARG A 19 -10.26 -11.63 -3.24
N ASP A 20 -10.73 -12.87 -3.32
CA ASP A 20 -10.31 -13.93 -2.41
C ASP A 20 -8.85 -14.35 -2.67
N ALA A 21 -8.40 -14.34 -3.93
CA ALA A 21 -7.00 -14.56 -4.26
C ALA A 21 -6.08 -13.48 -3.66
N ILE A 22 -6.46 -12.20 -3.78
CA ILE A 22 -5.71 -11.09 -3.20
C ILE A 22 -5.71 -11.18 -1.68
N ALA A 23 -6.86 -11.47 -1.07
CA ALA A 23 -6.95 -11.66 0.38
C ALA A 23 -5.98 -12.76 0.86
N ARG A 24 -5.94 -13.91 0.17
CA ARG A 24 -4.96 -14.97 0.45
C ARG A 24 -3.52 -14.50 0.28
N ALA A 25 -3.21 -13.76 -0.79
CA ALA A 25 -1.87 -13.24 -1.01
C ALA A 25 -1.43 -12.28 0.11
N LEU A 26 -2.34 -11.43 0.59
CA LEU A 26 -2.09 -10.46 1.66
C LEU A 26 -2.00 -11.10 3.05
N THR A 27 -2.60 -12.28 3.27
CA THR A 27 -2.56 -12.98 4.57
C THR A 27 -1.52 -14.10 4.63
N ARG A 28 -0.97 -14.53 3.49
CA ARG A 28 0.01 -15.63 3.40
C ARG A 28 1.25 -15.41 4.26
N ASP A 29 1.83 -14.22 4.21
CA ASP A 29 2.97 -13.82 5.03
C ASP A 29 2.68 -12.45 5.66
N GLN A 30 2.23 -12.47 6.91
CA GLN A 30 1.94 -11.27 7.68
C GLN A 30 2.83 -11.18 8.91
N ARG A 31 3.65 -10.14 8.94
CA ARG A 31 4.62 -9.90 10.01
C ARG A 31 4.60 -8.44 10.44
N PRO A 32 5.04 -8.14 11.68
CA PRO A 32 5.36 -6.78 12.07
C PRO A 32 6.40 -6.15 11.15
N LEU A 33 6.28 -4.83 10.94
CA LEU A 33 7.27 -4.06 10.18
C LEU A 33 8.66 -4.02 10.84
N TRP A 34 8.70 -4.16 12.16
CA TRP A 34 9.89 -4.09 13.00
C TRP A 34 9.68 -4.94 14.27
N GLN A 35 10.75 -5.15 15.06
CA GLN A 35 10.79 -6.16 16.12
C GLN A 35 9.65 -6.04 17.14
N GLU A 36 9.29 -4.84 17.58
CA GLU A 36 8.20 -4.60 18.55
C GLU A 36 6.92 -4.04 17.89
N GLY A 37 6.85 -4.09 16.56
CA GLY A 37 5.69 -3.65 15.80
C GLY A 37 4.45 -4.48 16.14
N ARG A 38 3.30 -3.81 16.17
CA ARG A 38 2.01 -4.42 16.53
C ARG A 38 1.12 -4.65 15.31
N MET A 39 1.26 -3.81 14.30
CA MET A 39 0.54 -3.94 13.04
C MET A 39 1.23 -5.00 12.19
N LYS A 40 0.49 -6.07 11.88
CA LYS A 40 0.93 -7.04 10.90
C LYS A 40 0.58 -6.54 9.50
N ILE A 41 1.57 -6.49 8.62
CA ILE A 41 1.37 -6.11 7.22
C ILE A 41 1.79 -7.26 6.31
N ALA A 42 1.33 -7.23 5.07
CA ALA A 42 1.71 -8.24 4.09
C ALA A 42 3.16 -8.03 3.64
N HIS A 43 3.94 -9.12 3.68
CA HIS A 43 5.26 -9.21 3.10
C HIS A 43 5.14 -9.95 1.76
N VAL A 44 5.49 -9.29 0.66
CA VAL A 44 5.25 -9.79 -0.70
C VAL A 44 6.53 -9.79 -1.51
N SER A 45 6.72 -10.85 -2.30
CA SER A 45 7.85 -10.93 -3.23
C SER A 45 7.69 -9.91 -4.35
N TYR A 46 8.80 -9.31 -4.76
CA TYR A 46 8.81 -8.42 -5.91
C TYR A 46 8.89 -9.22 -7.22
N THR A 47 7.79 -9.25 -7.98
CA THR A 47 7.69 -9.99 -9.26
C THR A 47 7.71 -9.06 -10.47
N ALA A 48 7.85 -9.62 -11.67
CA ALA A 48 7.83 -8.85 -12.92
C ALA A 48 6.47 -8.17 -13.17
N GLU A 49 5.37 -8.81 -12.78
CA GLU A 49 4.01 -8.28 -12.84
C GLU A 49 3.86 -7.08 -11.91
N LEU A 50 4.38 -7.21 -10.68
CA LEU A 50 4.38 -6.12 -9.71
C LEU A 50 5.23 -4.94 -10.21
N GLU A 51 6.43 -5.21 -10.71
CA GLU A 51 7.29 -4.19 -11.33
C GLU A 51 6.56 -3.43 -12.45
N ARG A 52 5.90 -4.16 -13.36
CA ARG A 52 5.17 -3.56 -14.48
C ARG A 52 4.03 -2.67 -13.99
N ALA A 53 3.25 -3.14 -13.01
CA ALA A 53 2.15 -2.36 -12.44
C ALA A 53 2.66 -1.08 -11.76
N LEU A 54 3.80 -1.16 -11.05
CA LEU A 54 4.44 0.01 -10.44
C LEU A 54 4.96 1.00 -11.48
N LYS A 55 5.62 0.54 -12.54
CA LYS A 55 6.07 1.40 -13.64
C LYS A 55 4.92 2.13 -14.34
N ILE A 56 3.79 1.44 -14.55
CA ILE A 56 2.59 2.07 -15.10
C ILE A 56 2.07 3.18 -14.18
N ALA A 57 1.94 2.91 -12.87
CA ALA A 57 1.48 3.90 -11.90
C ALA A 57 2.43 5.11 -11.81
N ILE A 58 3.74 4.88 -11.87
CA ILE A 58 4.76 5.94 -11.89
C ILE A 58 4.64 6.78 -13.17
N GLY A 59 4.55 6.14 -14.34
CA GLY A 59 4.39 6.83 -15.62
C GLY A 59 3.10 7.65 -15.70
N ALA A 60 2.06 7.26 -14.97
CA ALA A 60 0.80 8.00 -14.83
C ALA A 60 0.81 9.07 -13.73
N HIS A 61 1.95 9.32 -13.06
CA HIS A 61 2.07 10.26 -11.93
C HIS A 61 1.14 9.95 -10.74
N GLN A 62 0.86 8.66 -10.50
CA GLN A 62 -0.04 8.19 -9.42
C GLN A 62 0.73 7.69 -8.20
N VAL A 63 2.01 8.07 -8.07
CA VAL A 63 2.92 7.59 -7.04
C VAL A 63 3.64 8.76 -6.36
N GLU A 64 3.44 8.88 -5.06
CA GLU A 64 4.23 9.75 -4.19
C GLU A 64 5.45 9.02 -3.65
N ARG A 65 6.56 9.74 -3.46
CA ARG A 65 7.84 9.19 -3.00
C ARG A 65 8.27 9.83 -1.70
N GLY A 66 8.87 9.03 -0.83
CA GLY A 66 9.43 9.52 0.44
C GLY A 66 8.37 9.75 1.51
N LEU A 67 8.71 9.41 2.76
CA LEU A 67 7.72 9.31 3.82
C LEU A 67 7.11 10.66 4.24
N GLU A 68 7.89 11.74 4.21
CA GLU A 68 7.44 13.07 4.60
C GLU A 68 6.36 13.64 3.67
N GLY A 69 6.58 13.54 2.35
CA GLY A 69 5.58 13.95 1.36
C GLY A 69 4.33 13.09 1.44
N ILE A 70 4.49 11.78 1.62
CA ILE A 70 3.40 10.82 1.81
C ILE A 70 2.56 11.19 3.05
N GLU A 71 3.20 11.46 4.19
CA GLU A 71 2.48 11.84 5.42
C GLU A 71 1.74 13.18 5.24
N THR A 72 2.36 14.16 4.59
CA THR A 72 1.72 15.46 4.30
C THR A 72 0.46 15.28 3.44
N LEU A 73 0.54 14.49 2.38
CA LEU A 73 -0.58 14.18 1.50
C LEU A 73 -1.71 13.48 2.26
N LEU A 74 -1.40 12.40 2.98
CA LEU A 74 -2.41 11.62 3.72
C LEU A 74 -3.09 12.44 4.82
N ASN A 75 -2.35 13.30 5.52
CA ASN A 75 -2.92 14.22 6.51
C ASN A 75 -3.87 15.24 5.86
N ALA A 76 -3.52 15.79 4.69
CA ALA A 76 -4.38 16.73 3.96
C ALA A 76 -5.68 16.03 3.49
N GLU A 77 -5.58 14.82 2.95
CA GLU A 77 -6.74 14.01 2.55
C GLU A 77 -7.67 13.73 3.73
N GLN A 78 -7.13 13.30 4.87
CA GLN A 78 -7.92 12.99 6.07
C GLN A 78 -8.69 14.21 6.57
N LYS A 79 -8.05 15.39 6.61
CA LYS A 79 -8.71 16.66 6.97
C LYS A 79 -9.84 17.01 6.01
N GLY A 80 -9.62 16.84 4.71
CA GLY A 80 -10.64 17.08 3.68
C GLY A 80 -11.84 16.16 3.84
N ILE A 81 -11.60 14.87 4.12
CA ILE A 81 -12.65 13.88 4.39
C ILE A 81 -13.47 14.28 5.62
N GLN A 82 -12.80 14.59 6.74
CA GLN A 82 -13.45 15.01 7.99
C GLN A 82 -14.34 16.25 7.78
N ALA A 83 -13.82 17.28 7.11
CA ALA A 83 -14.59 18.50 6.84
C ALA A 83 -15.84 18.24 5.98
N VAL A 84 -15.80 17.27 5.04
CA VAL A 84 -16.98 16.88 4.25
C VAL A 84 -18.00 16.13 5.11
N HIS A 85 -17.55 15.26 6.01
CA HIS A 85 -18.44 14.53 6.92
C HIS A 85 -19.15 15.45 7.89
N GLU A 86 -18.40 16.37 8.52
CA GLU A 86 -18.96 17.39 9.42
C GLU A 86 -20.04 18.23 8.72
N LYS A 87 -19.81 18.60 7.45
CA LYS A 87 -20.78 19.38 6.67
C LYS A 87 -22.02 18.61 6.25
N LYS A 88 -21.89 17.31 5.94
CA LYS A 88 -22.99 16.50 5.39
C LYS A 88 -23.79 15.74 6.45
N GLY A 89 -23.36 15.74 7.71
CA GLY A 89 -24.06 15.07 8.83
C GLY A 89 -24.30 13.57 8.59
N THR A 90 -23.56 12.95 7.67
CA THR A 90 -23.76 11.56 7.25
C THR A 90 -22.64 10.70 7.82
N GLU A 91 -23.03 9.58 8.42
CA GLU A 91 -22.07 8.58 8.88
C GLU A 91 -21.20 8.10 7.72
N PRO A 92 -19.88 7.95 7.94
CA PRO A 92 -19.01 7.39 6.92
C PRO A 92 -19.47 5.99 6.53
N GLY A 93 -19.63 5.74 5.23
CA GLY A 93 -19.75 4.38 4.73
C GLY A 93 -18.51 3.53 5.09
N PRO A 94 -18.56 2.21 4.89
CA PRO A 94 -17.49 1.32 5.29
C PRO A 94 -16.15 1.72 4.64
N ALA A 95 -15.11 1.75 5.49
CA ALA A 95 -13.73 2.03 5.13
C ALA A 95 -13.28 1.20 3.91
N ARG A 96 -12.68 1.88 2.92
CA ARG A 96 -12.24 1.26 1.66
C ARG A 96 -10.80 1.66 1.36
N ILE A 97 -9.98 0.64 1.16
CA ILE A 97 -8.61 0.81 0.72
C ILE A 97 -8.60 1.47 -0.65
N SER A 98 -7.91 2.60 -0.71
CA SER A 98 -7.76 3.43 -1.90
C SER A 98 -6.33 3.97 -2.03
N ARG A 99 -5.46 3.66 -1.07
CA ARG A 99 -4.04 4.00 -1.07
C ARG A 99 -3.23 2.78 -0.69
N LEU A 100 -2.05 2.66 -1.27
CA LEU A 100 -1.13 1.55 -1.00
C LEU A 100 0.25 2.10 -0.67
N LEU A 101 0.70 1.90 0.56
CA LEU A 101 2.05 2.23 0.99
C LEU A 101 2.96 1.02 0.76
N ILE A 102 3.95 1.18 -0.10
CA ILE A 102 4.93 0.15 -0.42
C ILE A 102 6.27 0.53 0.21
N LEU A 103 6.83 -0.43 0.94
CA LEU A 103 8.06 -0.28 1.70
C LEU A 103 9.07 -1.32 1.17
N PRO A 104 10.21 -0.91 0.59
CA PRO A 104 11.30 -1.82 0.26
C PRO A 104 11.95 -2.41 1.51
N ASP A 105 12.77 -3.43 1.32
CA ASP A 105 13.59 -3.99 2.38
C ASP A 105 14.84 -3.12 2.66
N GLY A 106 15.58 -3.45 3.71
CA GLY A 106 16.85 -2.81 4.04
C GLY A 106 16.75 -1.42 4.69
N CYS A 107 15.54 -0.95 5.00
CA CYS A 107 15.40 0.27 5.80
C CYS A 107 15.69 0.01 7.29
N GLY A 108 16.18 1.03 7.99
CA GLY A 108 16.45 0.93 9.43
C GLY A 108 15.17 0.88 10.27
N GLU A 109 15.26 0.30 11.47
CA GLU A 109 14.10 0.12 12.36
C GLU A 109 13.32 1.41 12.67
N ARG A 110 14.04 2.51 12.94
CA ARG A 110 13.42 3.82 13.20
C ARG A 110 12.50 4.25 12.04
N PHE A 111 12.89 3.95 10.81
CA PHE A 111 12.10 4.26 9.62
C PHE A 111 10.81 3.43 9.58
N TYR A 112 10.92 2.12 9.81
CA TYR A 112 9.76 1.22 9.85
C TYR A 112 8.79 1.56 10.97
N ARG A 113 9.28 2.00 12.14
CA ARG A 113 8.43 2.48 13.24
C ARG A 113 7.63 3.72 12.84
N THR A 114 8.24 4.66 12.13
CA THR A 114 7.52 5.83 11.59
C THR A 114 6.48 5.40 10.55
N CYS A 115 6.83 4.46 9.66
CA CYS A 115 5.88 3.94 8.67
C CYS A 115 4.68 3.24 9.32
N GLU A 116 4.90 2.45 10.38
CA GLU A 116 3.81 1.83 11.14
C GLU A 116 2.88 2.89 11.76
N THR A 117 3.44 3.99 12.27
CA THR A 117 2.65 5.10 12.82
C THR A 117 1.74 5.73 11.76
N VAL A 118 2.25 5.94 10.54
CA VAL A 118 1.48 6.45 9.39
C VAL A 118 0.39 5.45 9.00
N LEU A 119 0.71 4.17 8.88
CA LEU A 119 -0.26 3.12 8.55
C LEU A 119 -1.37 3.04 9.60
N TYR A 120 -1.03 3.07 10.88
CA TYR A 120 -2.01 3.04 11.96
C TYR A 120 -2.96 4.25 11.93
N ARG A 121 -2.43 5.45 11.69
CA ARG A 121 -3.23 6.68 11.60
C ARG A 121 -4.21 6.66 10.43
N HIS A 122 -3.82 6.07 9.29
CA HIS A 122 -4.59 6.10 8.04
C HIS A 122 -5.16 4.72 7.63
N GLN A 123 -5.26 3.78 8.58
CA GLN A 123 -5.60 2.37 8.32
C GLN A 123 -6.94 2.16 7.61
N ASP A 124 -7.88 3.11 7.72
CA ASP A 124 -9.19 3.02 7.07
C ASP A 124 -9.11 3.05 5.53
N ARG A 125 -8.00 3.57 4.97
CA ARG A 125 -7.86 3.75 3.51
C ARG A 125 -6.50 3.39 2.96
N VAL A 126 -5.49 3.28 3.82
CA VAL A 126 -4.12 2.93 3.43
C VAL A 126 -3.83 1.50 3.83
N LEU A 127 -3.47 0.68 2.85
CA LEU A 127 -2.91 -0.65 3.07
C LEU A 127 -1.39 -0.58 2.97
N GLY A 128 -0.67 -1.26 3.85
CA GLY A 128 0.79 -1.38 3.81
C GLY A 128 1.25 -2.69 3.19
N LEU A 129 2.25 -2.63 2.31
CA LEU A 129 2.97 -3.78 1.78
C LEU A 129 4.47 -3.59 2.00
N ARG A 130 5.15 -4.63 2.47
CA ARG A 130 6.60 -4.70 2.46
C ARG A 130 7.08 -5.61 1.35
N LEU A 131 7.98 -5.12 0.52
CA LEU A 131 8.68 -5.93 -0.46
C LEU A 131 9.77 -6.70 0.26
N ILE A 132 9.82 -8.00 0.03
CA ILE A 132 10.92 -8.86 0.51
C ILE A 132 11.99 -8.99 -0.57
N ASP A 133 13.25 -9.16 -0.13
CA ASP A 133 14.40 -9.44 -0.99
C ASP A 133 14.69 -8.35 -2.05
N LEU A 134 14.19 -7.13 -1.83
CA LEU A 134 14.47 -5.98 -2.67
C LEU A 134 14.78 -4.75 -1.81
N ALA A 135 16.06 -4.40 -1.77
CA ALA A 135 16.53 -3.22 -1.04
C ALA A 135 16.03 -1.92 -1.69
N PHE A 136 15.98 -0.83 -0.93
CA PHE A 136 15.47 0.45 -1.42
C PHE A 136 16.29 1.03 -2.58
N GLU A 137 17.59 0.76 -2.62
CA GLU A 137 18.48 1.14 -3.73
C GLU A 137 18.12 0.38 -5.00
N GLN A 138 17.91 -0.93 -4.90
CA GLN A 138 17.53 -1.79 -6.03
C GLN A 138 16.13 -1.44 -6.54
N LEU A 139 15.20 -1.14 -5.64
CA LEU A 139 13.87 -0.65 -6.01
C LEU A 139 13.98 0.65 -6.80
N ALA A 140 14.84 1.57 -6.36
CA ALA A 140 15.00 2.84 -7.01
C ALA A 140 15.62 2.72 -8.41
N GLU A 141 16.62 1.86 -8.58
CA GLU A 141 17.22 1.56 -9.89
C GLU A 141 16.18 0.96 -10.86
N LYS A 142 15.33 0.05 -10.38
CA LYS A 142 14.32 -0.62 -11.22
C LYS A 142 13.19 0.29 -11.66
N LEU A 143 12.76 1.20 -10.79
CA LEU A 143 11.54 1.99 -10.99
C LEU A 143 11.81 3.45 -11.38
N PHE A 144 12.97 3.98 -11.05
CA PHE A 144 13.33 5.38 -11.26
C PHE A 144 14.70 5.49 -11.95
N LYS A 145 15.45 6.54 -11.66
CA LYS A 145 16.81 6.75 -12.13
C LYS A 145 17.80 6.20 -11.08
N PRO A 146 19.02 5.79 -11.49
CA PRO A 146 20.01 5.18 -10.59
C PRO A 146 20.33 5.99 -9.33
N ASP A 147 20.27 7.33 -9.39
CA ASP A 147 20.61 8.21 -8.27
C ASP A 147 19.44 8.52 -7.32
N ALA A 148 18.25 7.95 -7.56
CA ALA A 148 17.11 8.16 -6.68
C ALA A 148 17.24 7.30 -5.42
N LEU A 149 16.99 7.87 -4.24
CA LEU A 149 16.81 7.12 -3.00
C LEU A 149 15.35 7.11 -2.61
N VAL A 150 14.69 5.95 -2.70
CA VAL A 150 13.25 5.84 -2.47
C VAL A 150 12.94 4.76 -1.45
N LYS A 151 12.75 5.20 -0.20
CA LYS A 151 12.48 4.31 0.95
C LYS A 151 11.00 4.07 1.21
N ALA A 152 10.11 4.78 0.53
CA ALA A 152 8.66 4.59 0.60
C ALA A 152 8.01 5.09 -0.69
N LEU A 153 6.98 4.37 -1.13
CA LEU A 153 6.11 4.73 -2.24
C LEU A 153 4.66 4.69 -1.78
N LEU A 154 3.88 5.72 -2.10
CA LEU A 154 2.43 5.68 -1.93
C LEU A 154 1.77 5.71 -3.30
N ILE A 155 1.01 4.68 -3.63
CA ILE A 155 0.10 4.74 -4.76
C ILE A 155 -1.17 5.45 -4.29
N SER A 156 -1.42 6.63 -4.86
CA SER A 156 -2.48 7.55 -4.42
C SER A 156 -3.75 7.47 -5.28
N ASP A 157 -3.72 6.77 -6.41
CA ASP A 157 -4.89 6.54 -7.25
C ASP A 157 -5.55 5.18 -6.98
N LYS A 158 -6.88 5.16 -6.89
CA LYS A 158 -7.66 3.96 -6.52
C LYS A 158 -7.59 2.84 -7.58
N ASP A 159 -7.50 3.19 -8.86
CA ASP A 159 -7.47 2.23 -9.96
C ASP A 159 -6.04 1.70 -10.10
N ALA A 160 -5.03 2.54 -9.87
CA ALA A 160 -3.64 2.10 -9.71
C ALA A 160 -3.46 1.13 -8.54
N VAL A 161 -4.07 1.41 -7.38
CA VAL A 161 -4.07 0.47 -6.24
C VAL A 161 -4.70 -0.86 -6.63
N ALA A 162 -5.84 -0.85 -7.33
CA ALA A 162 -6.46 -2.09 -7.80
C ALA A 162 -5.53 -2.89 -8.73
N ASN A 163 -4.89 -2.23 -9.69
CA ASN A 163 -3.96 -2.85 -10.62
C ASN A 163 -2.74 -3.47 -9.92
N VAL A 164 -2.18 -2.76 -8.94
CA VAL A 164 -1.04 -3.27 -8.17
C VAL A 164 -1.44 -4.46 -7.29
N LEU A 165 -2.62 -4.43 -6.68
CA LEU A 165 -3.13 -5.59 -5.93
C LEU A 165 -3.38 -6.80 -6.82
N LEU A 166 -3.92 -6.61 -8.03
CA LEU A 166 -4.12 -7.68 -9.01
C LEU A 166 -2.78 -8.26 -9.48
N ALA A 167 -1.74 -7.44 -9.59
CA ALA A 167 -0.41 -7.90 -9.97
C ALA A 167 0.19 -8.88 -8.94
N LEU A 168 -0.18 -8.80 -7.66
CA LEU A 168 0.27 -9.74 -6.62
C LEU A 168 -0.18 -11.18 -6.87
N VAL A 169 -1.29 -11.38 -7.59
CA VAL A 169 -1.88 -12.69 -7.86
C VAL A 169 -1.75 -13.12 -9.32
N ALA A 170 -1.37 -12.21 -10.21
CA ALA A 170 -1.14 -12.51 -11.62
C ALA A 170 0.09 -13.43 -11.85
N ALA A 171 1.04 -13.43 -10.91
CA ALA A 171 2.24 -14.28 -10.95
C ALA A 171 2.00 -15.73 -10.46
N GLN A 172 0.79 -16.05 -9.98
CA GLN A 172 0.46 -17.41 -9.58
C GLN A 172 0.09 -18.21 -10.85
N PRO A 173 0.85 -19.23 -11.26
CA PRO A 173 0.38 -20.10 -12.33
C PRO A 173 -0.96 -20.69 -11.90
N SER A 174 -1.94 -20.63 -12.79
CA SER A 174 -3.19 -21.37 -12.63
C SER A 174 -2.81 -22.83 -12.39
N SER A 175 -3.03 -23.29 -11.16
CA SER A 175 -2.95 -24.71 -10.82
C SER A 175 -4.07 -25.47 -11.52
#